data_AF-G3AHK9-F1
#
_entry.id   AF-G3AHK9-F1
#
_cell.length_a   1.000
_cell.length_b   1.000
_cell.length_c   1.000
_cell.angle_alpha   90.00
_cell.angle_beta   90.00
_cell.angle_gamma   90.00
#
_symmetry.space_group_name_H-M   'P 1'
#
loop_
_entity.id
_entity.type
_entity.pdbx_description
1 polymer ?
#
loop_
_entity_poly.entity_id
_entity_poly.type
_entity_poly.pdbx_seq_one_letter_code
_entity_poly.pdbx_strand_id
1 'polypeptide(L)'
;MGFITSVYYGNLVPRINSNVGFKTLAQEQSTKLTNANLLRYRATLFNGVQYLIYVKLPSGKKTTDFSFKVTNQNTITGSKAINGLIVQYAIAATAAHNTYYDEAAGMYVTECKVKAHGYGGTSAEYVLAYSKSGSSISKMPMVFALPHIVESVDSNTAQYNTGISLTSTNKGEMKGFRTDTLRMVENLNTNIQFLPWVQEMGTKAPSWTAAQLKLISQVANKELSVDINKLVNSQNSNYFSGKVLDKYAYILYVVSDIIGDAKLTKSLLATLKTTFATFRNNKQFYPLMYDTKFGGITSTAYKVSNDPNADYGSSYYNDHHFHYGYFIHAAAIIGYVDKKAGGTWAKDQQPWVNALIRDAANPSPGDPYFPVFRMFDWFQGHSWASGLFEGGDGRNEESSSEDYNFSYAIKLWGKVTGNKRMESYGDLMLAVMKRSMNKYFLYSSNNNVEPSNFIGNKVSGILFENKIAYTTYFGNPDTNPEYVHGIHMLPITPVSSLIRGSGFVKEEWNQQISKFISKVNSGWTGILRLNQALYDAKSSYNFFSSSSWSDNYLDNGQSRTWGLTFSAGIMNALA
;
A
#
# COMPACT_ATOMS: atom_id res chain seq x y z
N MET A 1 6.40 -6.26 17.33
CA MET A 1 7.05 -6.28 18.67
C MET A 1 7.77 -7.61 18.86
N GLY A 2 8.80 -7.69 19.70
CA GLY A 2 9.56 -8.93 19.93
C GLY A 2 9.00 -9.88 21.00
N PHE A 3 8.16 -9.35 21.89
CA PHE A 3 7.44 -10.12 22.90
C PHE A 3 5.98 -9.70 22.89
N ILE A 4 5.09 -10.65 23.17
CA ILE A 4 3.81 -10.26 23.76
C ILE A 4 4.07 -9.93 25.23
N THR A 5 3.56 -8.77 25.67
CA THR A 5 3.82 -8.25 27.01
C THR A 5 2.51 -7.99 27.75
N SER A 6 2.43 -8.43 29.00
CA SER A 6 1.32 -8.14 29.90
C SER A 6 1.85 -7.60 31.22
N VAL A 7 1.27 -6.49 31.70
CA VAL A 7 1.61 -5.89 32.99
C VAL A 7 0.43 -6.08 33.94
N TYR A 8 0.68 -6.78 35.05
CA TYR A 8 -0.34 -7.12 36.03
C TYR A 8 -0.34 -6.10 37.17
N TYR A 9 -1.53 -5.65 37.56
CA TYR A 9 -1.74 -4.72 38.67
C TYR A 9 -2.73 -5.30 39.69
N GLY A 10 -2.68 -4.79 40.92
CA GLY A 10 -3.58 -5.17 42.00
C GLY A 10 -3.46 -6.65 42.38
N ASN A 11 -4.62 -7.33 42.43
CA ASN A 11 -4.78 -8.71 42.87
C ASN A 11 -4.84 -9.72 41.71
N LEU A 12 -4.44 -9.33 40.49
CA LEU A 12 -4.45 -10.22 39.33
C LEU A 12 -3.31 -11.24 39.39
N VAL A 13 -3.67 -12.52 39.30
CA VAL A 13 -2.72 -13.64 39.19
C VAL A 13 -2.55 -14.00 37.71
N PRO A 14 -1.32 -14.03 37.17
CA PRO A 14 -1.10 -14.40 35.77
C PRO A 14 -1.55 -15.82 35.46
N ARG A 15 -2.25 -15.98 34.34
CA ARG A 15 -2.69 -17.28 33.82
C ARG A 15 -2.46 -17.31 32.31
N ILE A 16 -1.81 -18.37 31.84
CA ILE A 16 -1.54 -18.60 30.42
C ILE A 16 -2.25 -19.89 30.02
N ASN A 17 -3.12 -19.80 29.02
CA ASN A 17 -3.86 -20.95 28.49
C ASN A 17 -3.38 -21.29 27.08
N SER A 18 -3.41 -22.58 26.73
CA SER A 18 -3.10 -23.05 25.38
C SER A 18 -4.10 -24.12 24.95
N ASN A 19 -4.71 -23.96 23.77
CA ASN A 19 -5.58 -24.98 23.18
C ASN A 19 -4.81 -26.24 22.79
N VAL A 20 -3.51 -26.12 22.49
CA VAL A 20 -2.62 -27.25 22.20
C VAL A 20 -2.24 -27.98 23.49
N GLY A 21 -2.14 -27.25 24.61
CA GLY A 21 -1.66 -27.77 25.89
C GLY A 21 -0.14 -27.77 26.03
N PHE A 22 0.33 -27.87 27.28
CA PHE A 22 1.74 -27.81 27.68
C PHE A 22 2.26 -29.20 27.99
N LYS A 23 3.24 -29.66 27.20
CA LYS A 23 3.98 -30.90 27.44
C LYS A 23 4.96 -30.75 28.60
N THR A 24 5.69 -29.62 28.64
CA THR A 24 6.62 -29.31 29.74
C THR A 24 6.62 -27.83 30.06
N LEU A 25 6.92 -27.52 31.32
CA LEU A 25 7.31 -26.19 31.78
C LEU A 25 8.56 -26.34 32.65
N ALA A 26 9.67 -25.77 32.22
CA ALA A 26 10.93 -25.79 32.96
C ALA A 26 11.38 -24.37 33.26
N GLN A 27 11.74 -24.10 34.52
CA GLN A 27 12.45 -22.87 34.84
C GLN A 27 13.91 -23.02 34.41
N GLU A 28 14.43 -22.07 33.65
CA GLU A 28 15.79 -22.10 33.13
C GLU A 28 16.62 -20.98 33.73
N GLN A 29 17.92 -21.22 33.86
CA GLN A 29 18.90 -20.22 34.28
C GLN A 29 19.62 -19.66 33.04
N SER A 30 20.04 -18.41 33.15
CA SER A 30 20.91 -17.77 32.18
C SER A 30 21.83 -16.81 32.90
N THR A 31 23.12 -16.86 32.58
CA THR A 31 24.14 -15.96 33.16
C THR A 31 23.85 -14.50 32.83
N LYS A 32 23.06 -14.22 31.79
CA LYS A 32 22.63 -12.87 31.44
C LYS A 32 21.58 -12.32 32.42
N LEU A 33 20.82 -13.20 33.08
CA LEU A 33 19.71 -12.81 33.95
C LEU A 33 20.12 -12.59 35.40
N THR A 34 21.39 -12.82 35.74
CA THR A 34 21.92 -12.59 37.09
C THR A 34 21.71 -11.13 37.49
N ASN A 35 21.07 -10.91 38.65
CA ASN A 35 20.70 -9.59 39.18
C ASN A 35 19.63 -8.80 38.39
N ALA A 36 18.98 -9.41 37.39
CA ALA A 36 17.95 -8.71 36.59
C ALA A 36 16.55 -8.71 37.24
N ASN A 37 16.37 -9.33 38.41
CA ASN A 37 15.06 -9.60 39.03
C ASN A 37 14.06 -10.23 38.03
N LEU A 38 14.57 -11.16 37.23
CA LEU A 38 13.90 -11.73 36.07
C LEU A 38 13.97 -13.26 36.15
N LEU A 39 12.84 -13.93 35.98
CA LEU A 39 12.77 -15.38 35.83
C LEU A 39 12.61 -15.70 34.34
N ARG A 40 13.19 -16.83 33.90
CA ARG A 40 12.93 -17.42 32.58
C ARG A 40 12.37 -18.82 32.73
N TYR A 41 11.32 -19.10 31.97
CA TYR A 41 10.77 -20.43 31.80
C TYR A 41 10.77 -20.81 30.31
N ARG A 42 10.93 -22.10 30.03
CA ARG A 42 10.64 -22.69 28.73
C ARG A 42 9.38 -23.52 28.84
N ALA A 43 8.38 -23.17 28.04
CA ALA A 43 7.17 -23.97 27.87
C ALA A 43 7.26 -24.71 26.52
N THR A 44 7.13 -26.03 26.53
CA THR A 44 7.00 -26.82 25.29
C THR A 44 5.56 -27.27 25.15
N LEU A 45 4.92 -26.93 24.04
CA LEU A 45 3.56 -27.37 23.73
C LEU A 45 3.55 -28.82 23.23
N PHE A 46 2.39 -29.48 23.22
CA PHE A 46 2.27 -30.86 22.73
C PHE A 46 2.62 -31.04 21.25
N ASN A 47 2.49 -29.97 20.44
CA ASN A 47 2.93 -29.95 19.04
C ASN A 47 4.44 -29.66 18.87
N GLY A 48 5.21 -29.58 19.96
CA GLY A 48 6.65 -29.37 19.94
C GLY A 48 7.11 -27.91 19.88
N VAL A 49 6.20 -26.95 19.67
CA VAL A 49 6.55 -25.52 19.67
C VAL A 49 7.02 -25.11 21.07
N GLN A 50 8.14 -24.38 21.13
CA GLN A 50 8.72 -23.92 22.38
C GLN A 50 8.56 -22.40 22.52
N TYR A 51 8.16 -21.97 23.71
CA TYR A 51 8.08 -20.57 24.10
C TYR A 51 9.05 -20.29 25.23
N LEU A 52 9.68 -19.12 25.20
CA LEU A 52 10.32 -18.51 26.35
C LEU A 52 9.31 -17.61 27.05
N ILE A 53 9.20 -17.76 28.36
CA ILE A 53 8.36 -16.92 29.21
C ILE A 53 9.26 -16.22 30.22
N TYR A 54 9.26 -14.90 30.19
CA TYR A 54 10.00 -14.05 31.10
C TYR A 54 9.07 -13.43 32.13
N VAL A 55 9.48 -13.43 33.40
CA VAL A 55 8.72 -12.80 34.49
C VAL A 55 9.61 -11.80 35.19
N LYS A 56 9.39 -10.51 34.92
CA LYS A 56 10.11 -9.41 35.55
C LYS A 56 9.34 -8.98 36.78
N LEU A 57 10.00 -9.08 37.93
CA LEU A 57 9.43 -8.62 39.19
C LEU A 57 9.75 -7.12 39.41
N PRO A 58 8.81 -6.37 40.02
CA PRO A 58 9.02 -4.96 40.35
C PRO A 58 10.11 -4.79 41.43
N SER A 59 10.57 -3.55 41.61
CA SER A 59 11.54 -3.21 42.66
C SER A 59 11.05 -3.65 44.05
N GLY A 60 11.97 -4.12 44.90
CA GLY A 60 11.67 -4.61 46.24
C GLY A 60 11.11 -6.04 46.32
N LYS A 61 10.87 -6.71 45.18
CA LYS A 61 10.56 -8.15 45.11
C LYS A 61 11.79 -8.94 44.67
N LYS A 62 11.82 -10.23 45.01
CA LYS A 62 12.88 -11.17 44.65
C LYS A 62 12.33 -12.24 43.72
N THR A 63 13.17 -12.83 42.88
CA THR A 63 12.78 -13.94 41.99
C THR A 63 12.19 -15.14 42.73
N THR A 64 12.54 -15.35 44.01
CA THR A 64 11.93 -16.36 44.90
C THR A 64 10.48 -16.05 45.28
N ASP A 65 10.01 -14.81 45.08
CA ASP A 65 8.65 -14.41 45.41
C ASP A 65 7.63 -14.91 44.38
N PHE A 66 8.03 -15.37 43.18
CA PHE A 66 7.08 -15.78 42.16
C PHE A 66 7.49 -17.10 41.53
N SER A 67 6.50 -17.93 41.20
CA SER A 67 6.73 -19.10 40.37
C SER A 67 5.55 -19.36 39.45
N PHE A 68 5.82 -19.99 38.32
CA PHE A 68 4.80 -20.57 37.46
C PHE A 68 4.72 -22.08 37.67
N LYS A 69 3.50 -22.61 37.64
CA LYS A 69 3.24 -24.05 37.63
C LYS A 69 2.18 -24.40 36.60
N VAL A 70 2.27 -25.58 36.01
CA VAL A 70 1.19 -26.18 35.23
C VAL A 70 0.13 -26.64 36.21
N THR A 71 -1.07 -26.04 36.18
CA THR A 71 -2.19 -26.39 37.06
C THR A 71 -3.12 -27.43 36.44
N ASN A 72 -3.18 -27.46 35.12
CA ASN A 72 -3.69 -28.56 34.31
C ASN A 72 -2.98 -28.55 32.95
N GLN A 73 -3.19 -29.58 32.12
CA GLN A 73 -2.48 -29.75 30.86
C GLN A 73 -2.59 -28.56 29.89
N ASN A 74 -3.59 -27.68 30.04
CA ASN A 74 -3.81 -26.51 29.18
C ASN A 74 -3.52 -25.17 29.87
N THR A 75 -3.11 -25.17 31.13
CA THR A 75 -3.03 -23.95 31.96
C THR A 75 -1.73 -23.87 32.75
N ILE A 76 -1.01 -22.76 32.60
CA ILE A 76 0.05 -22.32 33.51
C ILE A 76 -0.53 -21.21 34.42
N THR A 77 -0.29 -21.30 35.72
CA THR A 77 -0.78 -20.32 36.71
C THR A 77 0.35 -19.82 37.59
N GLY A 78 0.39 -18.50 37.80
CA GLY A 78 1.32 -17.86 38.73
C GLY A 78 1.00 -18.19 40.19
N SER A 79 2.01 -18.19 41.05
CA SER A 79 1.84 -18.57 42.46
C SER A 79 1.04 -17.57 43.29
N LYS A 80 1.09 -16.27 42.94
CA LYS A 80 0.33 -15.20 43.58
C LYS A 80 0.27 -13.94 42.71
N ALA A 81 -0.59 -13.00 43.10
CA ALA A 81 -0.65 -11.68 42.50
C ALA A 81 0.54 -10.83 42.96
N ILE A 82 1.15 -10.09 42.03
CA ILE A 82 2.21 -9.13 42.30
C ILE A 82 1.90 -7.87 41.49
N ASN A 83 1.68 -6.75 42.19
CA ASN A 83 1.41 -5.47 41.54
C ASN A 83 2.66 -4.96 40.79
N GLY A 84 2.51 -4.68 39.49
CA GLY A 84 3.60 -4.27 38.60
C GLY A 84 4.41 -5.44 38.01
N LEU A 85 3.93 -6.68 38.11
CA LEU A 85 4.57 -7.85 37.51
C LEU A 85 4.44 -7.79 35.99
N ILE A 86 5.57 -7.91 35.28
CA ILE A 86 5.57 -7.98 33.81
C ILE A 86 5.80 -9.43 33.41
N VAL A 87 4.89 -9.97 32.60
CA VAL A 87 5.01 -11.28 31.97
C VAL A 87 5.17 -11.08 30.47
N GLN A 88 6.23 -11.65 29.91
CA GLN A 88 6.53 -11.59 28.49
C GLN A 88 6.70 -12.98 27.92
N TYR A 89 6.27 -13.19 26.68
CA TYR A 89 6.54 -14.44 25.98
C TYR A 89 6.88 -14.23 24.51
N ALA A 90 7.77 -15.08 24.02
CA ALA A 90 8.22 -15.14 22.64
C ALA A 90 8.43 -16.60 22.22
N ILE A 91 8.31 -16.88 20.93
CA ILE A 91 8.70 -18.19 20.38
C ILE A 91 10.21 -18.34 20.59
N ALA A 92 10.62 -19.48 21.14
CA ALA A 92 12.01 -19.74 21.45
C ALA A 92 12.84 -19.84 20.17
N ALA A 93 13.99 -19.18 20.15
CA ALA A 93 15.00 -19.35 19.11
C ALA A 93 15.94 -20.50 19.49
N THR A 94 16.99 -20.70 18.68
CA THR A 94 18.11 -21.59 19.05
C THR A 94 18.73 -21.16 20.38
N ALA A 95 19.39 -22.09 21.09
CA ALA A 95 20.01 -21.80 22.39
C ALA A 95 20.95 -20.58 22.37
N ALA A 96 21.78 -20.44 21.31
CA ALA A 96 22.70 -19.31 21.16
C ALA A 96 21.95 -17.96 21.04
N HIS A 97 20.92 -17.91 20.21
CA HIS A 97 20.14 -16.70 19.94
C HIS A 97 19.18 -16.31 21.08
N ASN A 98 18.79 -17.23 21.96
CA ASN A 98 17.94 -16.91 23.12
C ASN A 98 18.56 -15.86 24.06
N THR A 99 19.88 -15.67 24.02
CA THR A 99 20.57 -14.62 24.77
C THR A 99 20.10 -13.21 24.40
N TYR A 100 19.71 -12.96 23.14
CA TYR A 100 19.15 -11.67 22.74
C TYR A 100 17.78 -11.41 23.37
N TYR A 101 16.96 -12.45 23.51
CA TYR A 101 15.70 -12.33 24.26
C TYR A 101 15.96 -12.12 25.75
N ASP A 102 16.91 -12.85 26.35
CA ASP A 102 17.28 -12.66 27.76
C ASP A 102 17.68 -11.21 28.04
N GLU A 103 18.48 -10.61 27.15
CA GLU A 103 18.98 -9.25 27.31
C GLU A 103 17.91 -8.18 27.04
N ALA A 104 16.86 -8.48 26.27
CA ALA A 104 15.77 -7.55 25.94
C ALA A 104 14.55 -7.67 26.87
N ALA A 105 14.39 -8.80 27.57
CA ALA A 105 13.26 -9.06 28.44
C ALA A 105 13.14 -8.04 29.61
N GLY A 106 11.90 -7.74 29.98
CA GLY A 106 11.50 -6.73 30.97
C GLY A 106 11.24 -5.34 30.38
N MET A 107 11.61 -5.09 29.12
CA MET A 107 11.31 -3.86 28.38
C MET A 107 10.37 -4.16 27.20
N TYR A 108 9.48 -3.22 26.87
CA TYR A 108 8.50 -3.39 25.80
C TYR A 108 8.17 -2.06 25.11
N VAL A 109 7.71 -2.16 23.86
CA VAL A 109 7.28 -1.03 23.05
C VAL A 109 5.87 -0.60 23.46
N THR A 110 5.64 0.70 23.59
CA THR A 110 4.33 1.28 23.92
C THR A 110 3.75 2.11 22.78
N GLU A 111 4.60 2.57 21.86
CA GLU A 111 4.21 3.43 20.74
C GLU A 111 5.21 3.25 19.60
N CYS A 112 4.77 3.43 18.36
CA CYS A 112 5.63 3.56 17.19
C CYS A 112 5.31 4.88 16.49
N LYS A 113 6.32 5.74 16.33
CA LYS A 113 6.21 6.99 15.56
C LYS A 113 6.93 6.82 14.24
N VAL A 114 6.23 7.11 13.15
CA VAL A 114 6.85 7.22 11.83
C VAL A 114 7.45 8.62 11.69
N LYS A 115 8.71 8.69 11.27
CA LYS A 115 9.38 9.94 10.90
C LYS A 115 9.97 9.79 9.51
N ALA A 116 10.03 10.88 8.75
CA ALA A 116 10.66 10.88 7.43
C ALA A 116 11.59 12.08 7.25
N HIS A 117 12.69 11.88 6.52
CA HIS A 117 13.71 12.87 6.18
C HIS A 117 14.11 12.73 4.70
N GLY A 118 14.88 13.69 4.16
CA GLY A 118 15.33 13.65 2.75
C GLY A 118 14.42 14.38 1.76
N TYR A 119 13.72 15.42 2.21
CA TYR A 119 12.85 16.25 1.40
C TYR A 119 13.58 16.87 0.18
N GLY A 120 13.02 16.68 -1.03
CA GLY A 120 13.52 17.29 -2.26
C GLY A 120 14.79 16.67 -2.85
N GLY A 121 15.26 15.54 -2.31
CA GLY A 121 16.40 14.78 -2.82
C GLY A 121 16.00 13.58 -3.68
N THR A 122 17.00 12.81 -4.12
CA THR A 122 16.83 11.52 -4.82
C THR A 122 16.89 10.31 -3.88
N SER A 123 16.98 10.57 -2.57
CA SER A 123 16.94 9.58 -1.51
C SER A 123 16.16 10.16 -0.34
N ALA A 124 15.39 9.32 0.33
CA ALA A 124 14.71 9.67 1.57
C ALA A 124 14.86 8.58 2.62
N GLU A 125 14.72 8.99 3.86
CA GLU A 125 14.75 8.09 5.01
C GLU A 125 13.37 8.05 5.64
N TYR A 126 12.96 6.87 6.09
CA TYR A 126 11.83 6.74 7.00
C TYR A 126 12.22 5.88 8.21
N VAL A 127 11.70 6.24 9.37
CA VAL A 127 12.10 5.69 10.66
C VAL A 127 10.87 5.23 11.42
N LEU A 128 10.87 3.99 11.88
CA LEU A 128 9.96 3.51 12.91
C LEU A 128 10.65 3.70 14.26
N ALA A 129 10.25 4.74 14.99
CA ALA A 129 10.82 5.11 16.29
C ALA A 129 9.90 4.63 17.42
N TYR A 130 10.41 3.73 18.26
CA TYR A 130 9.63 3.08 19.30
C TYR A 130 9.80 3.77 20.65
N SER A 131 8.69 4.21 21.24
CA SER A 131 8.66 4.56 22.67
C SER A 131 8.63 3.26 23.47
N LYS A 132 9.31 3.24 24.61
CA LYS A 132 9.52 2.03 25.42
C LYS A 132 9.25 2.25 26.89
N SER A 133 8.78 1.19 27.56
CA SER A 133 8.56 1.14 29.01
C SER A 133 9.16 -0.14 29.61
N GLY A 134 9.28 -0.18 30.93
CA GLY A 134 9.94 -1.25 31.67
C GLY A 134 11.48 -1.10 31.69
N SER A 135 12.18 -2.20 31.99
CA SER A 135 13.64 -2.23 32.07
C SER A 135 14.20 -3.57 31.60
N SER A 136 15.25 -3.51 30.79
CA SER A 136 15.97 -4.67 30.29
C SER A 136 17.48 -4.48 30.47
N ILE A 137 18.24 -5.58 30.41
CA ILE A 137 19.70 -5.57 30.55
C ILE A 137 20.35 -4.77 29.41
N SER A 138 19.89 -4.98 28.18
CA SER A 138 20.38 -4.28 26.99
C SER A 138 19.92 -2.82 26.89
N LYS A 139 18.96 -2.39 27.72
CA LYS A 139 18.27 -1.09 27.62
C LYS A 139 17.55 -0.87 26.26
N MET A 140 17.39 -1.94 25.49
CA MET A 140 16.73 -1.95 24.18
C MET A 140 15.61 -2.99 24.17
N PRO A 141 14.51 -2.73 23.46
CA PRO A 141 13.49 -3.73 23.21
C PRO A 141 13.94 -4.67 22.08
N MET A 142 13.21 -5.78 21.93
CA MET A 142 13.24 -6.59 20.71
C MET A 142 12.08 -6.14 19.80
N VAL A 143 12.34 -5.96 18.52
CA VAL A 143 11.35 -5.70 17.47
C VAL A 143 11.60 -6.60 16.26
N PHE A 144 10.57 -6.84 15.45
CA PHE A 144 10.68 -7.64 14.23
C PHE A 144 10.39 -6.76 13.02
N ALA A 145 11.16 -6.96 11.96
CA ALA A 145 11.04 -6.25 10.70
C ALA A 145 10.63 -7.22 9.59
N LEU A 146 9.68 -6.81 8.75
CA LEU A 146 9.25 -7.53 7.55
C LEU A 146 10.36 -7.54 6.48
N PRO A 147 10.35 -8.50 5.54
CA PRO A 147 11.39 -8.62 4.51
C PRO A 147 11.73 -7.33 3.75
N HIS A 148 10.75 -6.51 3.37
CA HIS A 148 11.02 -5.24 2.68
C HIS A 148 11.74 -4.23 3.59
N ILE A 149 11.42 -4.18 4.89
CA ILE A 149 12.13 -3.33 5.85
C ILE A 149 13.56 -3.82 6.04
N VAL A 150 13.76 -5.13 6.20
CA VAL A 150 15.09 -5.74 6.38
C VAL A 150 16.03 -5.40 5.21
N GLU A 151 15.50 -5.27 3.99
CA GLU A 151 16.29 -4.90 2.81
C GLU A 151 16.55 -3.40 2.66
N SER A 152 15.81 -2.55 3.37
CA SER A 152 15.95 -1.09 3.28
C SER A 152 16.61 -0.47 4.50
N VAL A 153 16.86 -1.21 5.58
CA VAL A 153 17.55 -0.65 6.75
C VAL A 153 18.95 -0.15 6.40
N ASP A 154 19.35 0.98 7.00
CA ASP A 154 20.70 1.51 6.84
C ASP A 154 21.76 0.60 7.53
N SER A 155 23.03 0.80 7.20
CA SER A 155 24.13 0.00 7.75
C SER A 155 24.21 0.10 9.28
N ASN A 156 23.86 1.25 9.86
CA ASN A 156 23.82 1.43 11.32
C ASN A 156 22.71 0.63 11.99
N THR A 157 21.55 0.49 11.35
CA THR A 157 20.43 -0.30 11.86
C THR A 157 20.68 -1.79 11.66
N ALA A 158 21.30 -2.17 10.53
CA ALA A 158 21.60 -3.55 10.17
C ALA A 158 22.43 -4.28 11.24
N GLN A 159 23.34 -3.59 11.94
CA GLN A 159 24.17 -4.18 13.01
C GLN A 159 23.37 -4.67 14.22
N TYR A 160 22.12 -4.21 14.40
CA TYR A 160 21.24 -4.63 15.50
C TYR A 160 20.42 -5.88 15.18
N ASN A 161 20.56 -6.44 13.98
CA ASN A 161 19.97 -7.72 13.62
C ASN A 161 20.52 -8.82 14.53
N THR A 162 19.63 -9.60 15.12
CA THR A 162 19.95 -10.62 16.13
C THR A 162 20.09 -12.02 15.54
N GLY A 163 19.81 -12.20 14.24
CA GLY A 163 19.73 -13.52 13.59
C GLY A 163 18.45 -14.30 13.91
N ILE A 164 17.64 -13.85 14.87
CA ILE A 164 16.34 -14.47 15.18
C ILE A 164 15.38 -14.21 14.03
N SER A 165 14.65 -15.25 13.62
CA SER A 165 13.61 -15.17 12.59
C SER A 165 12.26 -15.59 13.14
N LEU A 166 11.19 -14.99 12.62
CA LEU A 166 9.81 -15.32 12.96
C LEU A 166 8.96 -15.26 11.70
N THR A 167 8.29 -16.36 11.36
CA THR A 167 7.35 -16.38 10.23
C THR A 167 6.19 -15.43 10.51
N SER A 168 5.96 -14.49 9.59
CA SER A 168 4.76 -13.65 9.61
C SER A 168 3.53 -14.45 9.15
N THR A 169 2.35 -13.85 9.23
CA THR A 169 1.09 -14.49 8.79
C THR A 169 1.09 -14.76 7.28
N ASN A 170 1.57 -13.81 6.47
CA ASN A 170 1.52 -13.91 5.00
C ASN A 170 2.52 -13.01 4.25
N LYS A 171 3.65 -12.65 4.86
CA LYS A 171 4.70 -11.80 4.26
C LYS A 171 6.09 -12.37 4.48
N GLY A 172 6.20 -13.70 4.51
CA GLY A 172 7.44 -14.44 4.72
C GLY A 172 8.06 -14.30 6.11
N GLU A 173 9.36 -14.55 6.23
CA GLU A 173 10.08 -14.48 7.51
C GLU A 173 10.47 -13.06 7.91
N MET A 174 10.06 -12.64 9.09
CA MET A 174 10.58 -11.42 9.74
C MET A 174 11.92 -11.69 10.41
N LYS A 175 12.77 -10.66 10.51
CA LYS A 175 14.03 -10.71 11.26
C LYS A 175 13.96 -9.85 12.53
N GLY A 176 14.51 -10.37 13.63
CA GLY A 176 14.51 -9.72 14.94
C GLY A 176 15.67 -8.74 15.09
N PHE A 177 15.37 -7.52 15.53
CA PHE A 177 16.34 -6.48 15.84
C PHE A 177 16.23 -6.05 17.30
N ARG A 178 17.38 -5.86 17.95
CA ARG A 178 17.42 -5.33 19.31
C ARG A 178 17.74 -3.84 19.28
N THR A 179 16.71 -3.04 19.03
CA THR A 179 16.78 -1.60 18.81
C THR A 179 15.43 -0.96 19.15
N ASP A 180 15.43 0.32 19.51
CA ASP A 180 14.23 1.15 19.60
C ASP A 180 13.98 1.98 18.34
N THR A 181 14.80 1.80 17.29
CA THR A 181 14.62 2.45 16.00
C THR A 181 14.96 1.52 14.85
N LEU A 182 14.08 1.48 13.85
CA LEU A 182 14.39 0.93 12.53
C LEU A 182 14.47 2.11 11.56
N ARG A 183 15.66 2.40 11.02
CA ARG A 183 15.87 3.43 10.01
C ARG A 183 16.06 2.78 8.66
N MET A 184 15.23 3.18 7.71
CA MET A 184 15.25 2.69 6.34
C MET A 184 15.61 3.83 5.40
N VAL A 185 16.29 3.48 4.30
CA VAL A 185 16.71 4.40 3.24
C VAL A 185 16.11 3.92 1.94
N GLU A 186 15.44 4.82 1.22
CA GLU A 186 14.85 4.54 -0.07
C GLU A 186 15.39 5.49 -1.14
N ASN A 187 15.69 4.93 -2.31
CA ASN A 187 16.01 5.70 -3.50
C ASN A 187 14.70 6.15 -4.17
N LEU A 188 14.58 7.46 -4.39
CA LEU A 188 13.39 8.07 -4.96
C LEU A 188 13.54 8.22 -6.47
N ASN A 189 12.51 7.83 -7.23
CA ASN A 189 12.44 8.14 -8.65
C ASN A 189 11.66 9.45 -8.88
N THR A 190 12.35 10.57 -8.72
CA THR A 190 11.77 11.91 -8.87
C THR A 190 11.41 12.26 -10.33
N ASN A 191 11.92 11.50 -11.30
CA ASN A 191 11.75 11.78 -12.74
C ASN A 191 10.39 11.34 -13.30
N ILE A 192 9.67 10.45 -12.61
CA ILE A 192 8.34 10.01 -13.05
C ILE A 192 7.35 11.17 -12.88
N GLN A 193 6.80 11.64 -13.99
CA GLN A 193 5.85 12.76 -14.09
C GLN A 193 4.76 12.35 -15.09
N PHE A 194 4.05 13.29 -15.72
CA PHE A 194 2.91 13.01 -16.61
C PHE A 194 3.23 12.27 -17.91
N LEU A 195 4.46 12.37 -18.43
CA LEU A 195 4.83 11.73 -19.71
C LEU A 195 4.91 10.21 -19.59
N PRO A 196 4.60 9.45 -20.67
CA PRO A 196 4.85 8.01 -20.70
C PRO A 196 6.29 7.67 -20.30
N TRP A 197 6.42 6.71 -19.39
CA TRP A 197 7.70 6.32 -18.83
C TRP A 197 7.71 4.83 -18.51
N VAL A 198 8.85 4.18 -18.80
CA VAL A 198 9.21 2.86 -18.28
C VAL A 198 10.66 2.87 -17.81
N GLN A 199 11.02 1.95 -16.92
CA GLN A 199 12.36 1.86 -16.33
C GLN A 199 13.47 1.83 -17.40
N GLU A 200 13.24 1.11 -18.49
CA GLU A 200 14.18 0.87 -19.58
C GLU A 200 14.49 2.13 -20.40
N MET A 201 13.61 3.14 -20.34
CA MET A 201 13.86 4.42 -21.01
C MET A 201 15.00 5.19 -20.35
N GLY A 202 15.30 4.94 -19.06
CA GLY A 202 16.28 5.72 -18.30
C GLY A 202 15.93 7.21 -18.35
N THR A 203 16.78 8.00 -19.02
CA THR A 203 16.60 9.45 -19.23
C THR A 203 16.03 9.82 -20.60
N LYS A 204 15.77 8.85 -21.48
CA LYS A 204 15.20 9.11 -22.81
C LYS A 204 13.76 9.63 -22.68
N ALA A 205 13.44 10.67 -23.44
CA ALA A 205 12.09 11.19 -23.52
C ALA A 205 11.25 10.36 -24.52
N PRO A 206 9.93 10.19 -24.28
CA PRO A 206 9.04 9.63 -25.29
C PRO A 206 8.94 10.55 -26.50
N SER A 207 8.71 9.97 -27.67
CA SER A 207 8.54 10.72 -28.92
C SER A 207 7.48 10.08 -29.82
N TRP A 208 6.96 10.82 -30.79
CA TRP A 208 5.90 10.37 -31.70
C TRP A 208 6.18 10.83 -33.13
N THR A 209 5.97 9.94 -34.10
CA THR A 209 6.01 10.26 -35.52
C THR A 209 4.78 11.07 -35.95
N ALA A 210 4.87 11.77 -37.08
CA ALA A 210 3.73 12.50 -37.63
C ALA A 210 2.49 11.61 -37.88
N ALA A 211 2.70 10.36 -38.31
CA ALA A 211 1.62 9.39 -38.52
C ALA A 211 0.95 8.97 -37.19
N GLN A 212 1.75 8.74 -36.14
CA GLN A 212 1.24 8.45 -34.80
C GLN A 212 0.46 9.63 -34.23
N LEU A 213 0.99 10.86 -34.31
CA LEU A 213 0.31 12.06 -33.84
C LEU A 213 -1.02 12.29 -34.58
N LYS A 214 -1.06 12.05 -35.90
CA LYS A 214 -2.30 12.11 -36.68
C LYS A 214 -3.35 11.12 -36.18
N LEU A 215 -2.97 9.86 -35.95
CA LEU A 215 -3.89 8.84 -35.43
C LEU A 215 -4.36 9.17 -34.00
N ILE A 216 -3.45 9.56 -33.12
CA ILE A 216 -3.78 9.96 -31.74
C ILE A 216 -4.77 11.12 -31.75
N SER A 217 -4.55 12.15 -32.58
CA SER A 217 -5.45 13.28 -32.74
C SER A 217 -6.83 12.87 -33.27
N GLN A 218 -6.90 12.00 -34.29
CA GLN A 218 -8.18 11.49 -34.81
C GLN A 218 -8.98 10.74 -33.73
N VAL A 219 -8.31 9.88 -32.97
CA VAL A 219 -8.94 9.11 -31.89
C VAL A 219 -9.39 10.02 -30.75
N ALA A 220 -8.56 11.00 -30.34
CA ALA A 220 -8.93 11.98 -29.32
C ALA A 220 -10.18 12.76 -29.72
N ASN A 221 -10.26 13.26 -30.96
CA ASN A 221 -11.46 13.96 -31.44
C ASN A 221 -12.71 13.07 -31.41
N LYS A 222 -12.59 11.77 -31.75
CA LYS A 222 -13.71 10.82 -31.63
C LYS A 222 -14.13 10.63 -30.18
N GLU A 223 -13.19 10.38 -29.27
CA GLU A 223 -13.49 10.14 -27.84
C GLU A 223 -14.03 11.40 -27.13
N LEU A 224 -13.70 12.59 -27.63
CA LEU A 224 -14.20 13.87 -27.11
C LEU A 224 -15.56 14.29 -27.70
N SER A 225 -16.11 13.54 -28.66
CA SER A 225 -17.41 13.82 -29.28
C SER A 225 -18.59 13.31 -28.42
N VAL A 226 -18.55 13.64 -27.13
CA VAL A 226 -19.56 13.26 -26.13
C VAL A 226 -19.79 14.40 -25.13
N ASP A 227 -20.89 14.32 -24.38
CA ASP A 227 -21.10 15.18 -23.21
C ASP A 227 -20.33 14.62 -22.00
N ILE A 228 -19.09 15.09 -21.84
CA ILE A 228 -18.19 14.66 -20.75
C ILE A 228 -18.80 14.95 -19.38
N ASN A 229 -19.45 16.11 -19.21
CA ASN A 229 -20.04 16.50 -17.94
C ASN A 229 -21.16 15.52 -17.55
N LYS A 230 -22.08 15.27 -18.48
CA LYS A 230 -23.16 14.31 -18.28
C LYS A 230 -22.63 12.91 -18.00
N LEU A 231 -21.65 12.45 -18.78
CA LEU A 231 -21.08 11.10 -18.63
C LEU A 231 -20.41 10.89 -17.27
N VAL A 232 -19.61 11.85 -16.80
CA VAL A 232 -18.95 11.78 -15.49
C VAL A 232 -19.98 11.79 -14.35
N ASN A 233 -21.01 12.64 -14.46
CA ASN A 233 -22.02 12.79 -13.41
C ASN A 233 -23.09 11.67 -13.39
N SER A 234 -23.22 10.90 -14.47
CA SER A 234 -24.19 9.79 -14.56
C SER A 234 -23.67 8.44 -14.06
N GLN A 235 -22.47 8.38 -13.48
CA GLN A 235 -21.88 7.12 -13.01
C GLN A 235 -22.51 6.59 -11.71
N ASN A 236 -23.28 7.42 -10.98
CA ASN A 236 -23.93 7.08 -9.71
C ASN A 236 -23.00 6.48 -8.63
N SER A 237 -21.69 6.74 -8.72
CA SER A 237 -20.66 6.22 -7.83
C SER A 237 -19.47 7.17 -7.85
N ASN A 238 -18.88 7.47 -6.69
CA ASN A 238 -17.68 8.30 -6.66
C ASN A 238 -16.48 7.60 -7.32
N TYR A 239 -16.39 6.28 -7.17
CA TYR A 239 -15.35 5.46 -7.81
C TYR A 239 -15.37 5.60 -9.34
N PHE A 240 -16.51 5.26 -9.96
CA PHE A 240 -16.64 5.31 -11.41
C PHE A 240 -16.61 6.73 -11.96
N SER A 241 -17.22 7.71 -11.27
CA SER A 241 -17.10 9.12 -11.64
C SER A 241 -15.64 9.58 -11.65
N GLY A 242 -14.85 9.20 -10.63
CA GLY A 242 -13.43 9.49 -10.56
C GLY A 242 -12.65 8.90 -11.74
N LYS A 243 -12.84 7.60 -12.02
CA LYS A 243 -12.20 6.91 -13.16
C LYS A 243 -12.46 7.60 -14.49
N VAL A 244 -13.72 7.93 -14.78
CA VAL A 244 -14.10 8.56 -16.03
C VAL A 244 -13.58 9.99 -16.12
N LEU A 245 -13.61 10.76 -15.01
CA LEU A 245 -13.03 12.10 -14.96
C LEU A 245 -11.53 12.07 -15.26
N ASP A 246 -10.81 11.13 -14.65
CA ASP A 246 -9.36 11.00 -14.82
C ASP A 246 -8.97 10.53 -16.23
N LYS A 247 -9.77 9.65 -16.84
CA LYS A 247 -9.65 9.28 -18.26
C LYS A 247 -9.61 10.52 -19.16
N TYR A 248 -10.55 11.46 -18.99
CA TYR A 248 -10.59 12.68 -19.80
C TYR A 248 -9.49 13.68 -19.41
N ALA A 249 -9.05 13.68 -18.15
CA ALA A 249 -7.87 14.44 -17.75
C ALA A 249 -6.62 13.97 -18.52
N TYR A 250 -6.40 12.66 -18.66
CA TYR A 250 -5.33 12.15 -19.53
C TYR A 250 -5.49 12.60 -20.98
N ILE A 251 -6.70 12.56 -21.55
CA ILE A 251 -6.93 13.09 -22.91
C ILE A 251 -6.58 14.58 -22.99
N LEU A 252 -6.92 15.38 -21.98
CA LEU A 252 -6.52 16.79 -21.91
C LEU A 252 -4.99 16.95 -21.93
N TYR A 253 -4.27 16.13 -21.16
CA TYR A 253 -2.81 16.13 -21.18
C TYR A 253 -2.26 15.79 -22.57
N VAL A 254 -2.79 14.74 -23.23
CA VAL A 254 -2.38 14.35 -24.58
C VAL A 254 -2.61 15.48 -25.58
N VAL A 255 -3.77 16.11 -25.56
CA VAL A 255 -4.09 17.21 -26.48
C VAL A 255 -3.18 18.43 -26.23
N SER A 256 -2.87 18.75 -24.97
CA SER A 256 -2.07 19.92 -24.61
C SER A 256 -0.57 19.76 -24.84
N ASP A 257 0.01 18.62 -24.48
CA ASP A 257 1.46 18.43 -24.39
C ASP A 257 2.02 17.52 -25.47
N ILE A 258 1.20 16.66 -26.08
CA ILE A 258 1.65 15.71 -27.10
C ILE A 258 1.20 16.12 -28.50
N ILE A 259 -0.08 16.43 -28.68
CA ILE A 259 -0.62 16.90 -29.96
C ILE A 259 -0.32 18.39 -30.16
N GLY A 260 -0.43 19.19 -29.11
CA GLY A 260 -0.25 20.65 -29.18
C GLY A 260 -1.43 21.40 -29.80
N ASP A 261 -2.65 20.85 -29.73
CA ASP A 261 -3.86 21.52 -30.24
C ASP A 261 -4.38 22.53 -29.20
N ALA A 262 -4.00 23.79 -29.36
CA ALA A 262 -4.36 24.87 -28.44
C ALA A 262 -5.87 25.12 -28.35
N LYS A 263 -6.62 24.95 -29.45
CA LYS A 263 -8.07 25.21 -29.49
C LYS A 263 -8.81 24.12 -28.74
N LEU A 264 -8.49 22.86 -29.03
CA LEU A 264 -9.08 21.71 -28.35
C LEU A 264 -8.69 21.68 -26.87
N THR A 265 -7.43 22.01 -26.55
CA THR A 265 -6.96 22.15 -25.16
C THR A 265 -7.81 23.16 -24.39
N LYS A 266 -8.02 24.37 -24.94
CA LYS A 266 -8.80 25.42 -24.28
C LYS A 266 -10.25 24.99 -24.03
N SER A 267 -10.88 24.35 -25.03
CA SER A 267 -12.26 23.87 -24.92
C SER A 267 -12.38 22.74 -23.87
N LEU A 268 -11.50 21.75 -23.94
CA LEU A 268 -11.54 20.60 -23.03
C LEU A 268 -11.19 20.99 -21.59
N LEU A 269 -10.22 21.90 -21.40
CA LEU A 269 -9.89 22.44 -20.08
C LEU A 269 -11.12 23.12 -19.45
N ALA A 270 -11.87 23.91 -20.21
CA ALA A 270 -13.10 24.54 -19.72
C ALA A 270 -14.14 23.49 -19.30
N THR A 271 -14.39 22.49 -20.16
CA THR A 271 -15.32 21.38 -19.86
C THR A 271 -14.93 20.63 -18.59
N LEU A 272 -13.64 20.31 -18.41
CA LEU A 272 -13.17 19.56 -17.25
C LEU A 272 -13.21 20.38 -15.96
N LYS A 273 -12.92 21.68 -16.00
CA LYS A 273 -13.13 22.57 -14.84
C LYS A 273 -14.59 22.62 -14.41
N THR A 274 -15.52 22.75 -15.38
CA THR A 274 -16.96 22.74 -15.10
C THR A 274 -17.42 21.38 -14.56
N THR A 275 -16.89 20.28 -15.10
CA THR A 275 -17.21 18.92 -14.63
C THR A 275 -16.68 18.69 -13.21
N PHE A 276 -15.42 19.06 -12.94
CA PHE A 276 -14.82 18.98 -11.61
C PHE A 276 -15.58 19.81 -10.57
N ALA A 277 -16.15 20.95 -10.99
CA ALA A 277 -16.94 21.81 -10.12
C ALA A 277 -18.18 21.11 -9.53
N THR A 278 -18.73 20.05 -10.15
CA THR A 278 -19.81 19.26 -9.54
C THR A 278 -19.36 18.63 -8.21
N PHE A 279 -18.17 18.01 -8.20
CA PHE A 279 -17.60 17.37 -7.01
C PHE A 279 -17.12 18.38 -5.98
N ARG A 280 -16.45 19.46 -6.43
CA ARG A 280 -16.05 20.55 -5.53
C ARG A 280 -17.24 21.19 -4.83
N ASN A 281 -18.36 21.37 -5.55
CA ASN A 281 -19.58 21.93 -5.00
C ASN A 281 -20.43 20.89 -4.25
N ASN A 282 -19.95 19.65 -4.16
CA ASN A 282 -20.60 18.54 -3.46
C ASN A 282 -22.00 18.20 -3.99
N LYS A 283 -22.17 18.24 -5.32
CA LYS A 283 -23.44 18.05 -6.03
C LYS A 283 -23.52 16.75 -6.85
N GLN A 284 -22.52 15.88 -6.74
CA GLN A 284 -22.52 14.55 -7.36
C GLN A 284 -23.57 13.63 -6.70
N PHE A 285 -23.84 12.47 -7.33
CA PHE A 285 -24.89 11.55 -6.90
C PHE A 285 -24.81 11.12 -5.43
N TYR A 286 -23.61 10.75 -4.97
CA TYR A 286 -23.30 10.57 -3.54
C TYR A 286 -22.37 11.68 -3.07
N PRO A 287 -22.91 12.79 -2.54
CA PRO A 287 -22.11 13.85 -1.93
C PRO A 287 -21.17 13.30 -0.86
N LEU A 288 -20.05 13.98 -0.64
CA LEU A 288 -19.17 13.71 0.48
C LEU A 288 -19.67 14.42 1.73
N MET A 289 -19.40 13.84 2.90
CA MET A 289 -19.66 14.46 4.20
C MET A 289 -18.46 14.30 5.10
N TYR A 290 -18.29 15.20 6.06
CA TYR A 290 -17.28 15.04 7.10
C TYR A 290 -17.90 14.34 8.31
N ASP A 291 -17.34 13.19 8.66
CA ASP A 291 -17.67 12.43 9.86
C ASP A 291 -16.83 12.93 11.04
N THR A 292 -17.50 13.54 12.01
CA THR A 292 -16.88 14.08 13.23
C THR A 292 -16.54 13.00 14.26
N LYS A 293 -17.05 11.76 14.10
CA LYS A 293 -16.80 10.67 15.04
C LYS A 293 -15.43 10.04 14.81
N PHE A 294 -15.11 9.67 13.57
CA PHE A 294 -13.82 9.08 13.22
C PHE A 294 -12.86 10.06 12.52
N GLY A 295 -13.30 11.32 12.32
CA GLY A 295 -12.50 12.41 11.76
C GLY A 295 -12.10 12.14 10.32
N GLY A 296 -13.04 12.23 9.38
CA GLY A 296 -12.77 11.87 7.99
C GLY A 296 -13.84 12.29 7.01
N ILE A 297 -13.54 12.15 5.72
CA ILE A 297 -14.49 12.40 4.64
C ILE A 297 -15.06 11.08 4.17
N THR A 298 -16.38 10.93 4.12
CA THR A 298 -17.05 9.70 3.67
C THR A 298 -18.12 10.02 2.64
N SER A 299 -18.41 9.07 1.76
CA SER A 299 -19.57 9.13 0.87
C SER A 299 -20.89 9.12 1.66
N THR A 300 -21.93 9.80 1.16
CA THR A 300 -23.30 9.70 1.71
C THR A 300 -24.07 8.46 1.20
N ALA A 301 -23.42 7.57 0.44
CA ALA A 301 -24.05 6.39 -0.15
C ALA A 301 -24.92 5.59 0.83
N TYR A 302 -24.43 5.32 2.05
CA TYR A 302 -25.23 4.65 3.09
C TYR A 302 -26.50 5.43 3.47
N LYS A 303 -26.41 6.77 3.62
CA LYS A 303 -27.58 7.61 3.97
C LYS A 303 -28.64 7.61 2.87
N VAL A 304 -28.22 7.46 1.60
CA VAL A 304 -29.12 7.47 0.44
C VAL A 304 -29.73 6.09 0.16
N SER A 305 -28.94 5.03 0.31
CA SER A 305 -29.31 3.67 -0.08
C SER A 305 -29.70 2.74 1.08
N ASN A 306 -29.32 3.09 2.31
CA ASN A 306 -29.38 2.22 3.49
C ASN A 306 -28.61 0.88 3.33
N ASP A 307 -27.62 0.83 2.43
CA ASP A 307 -26.73 -0.31 2.23
C ASP A 307 -25.30 0.07 2.64
N PRO A 308 -24.69 -0.60 3.63
CA PRO A 308 -23.31 -0.34 4.03
C PRO A 308 -22.30 -0.65 2.92
N ASN A 309 -22.65 -1.46 1.92
CA ASN A 309 -21.77 -1.79 0.79
C ASN A 309 -21.93 -0.84 -0.40
N ALA A 310 -22.89 0.09 -0.37
CA ALA A 310 -23.10 1.03 -1.45
C ALA A 310 -21.85 1.87 -1.70
N ASP A 311 -21.55 2.11 -2.98
CA ASP A 311 -20.31 2.78 -3.41
C ASP A 311 -19.06 2.12 -2.78
N TYR A 312 -19.03 0.78 -2.84
CA TYR A 312 -17.95 -0.10 -2.35
C TYR A 312 -17.67 0.01 -0.85
N GLY A 313 -18.63 0.49 -0.07
CA GLY A 313 -18.48 0.68 1.37
C GLY A 313 -17.70 1.94 1.74
N SER A 314 -17.57 2.91 0.82
CA SER A 314 -16.90 4.19 1.10
C SER A 314 -17.56 4.98 2.25
N SER A 315 -18.85 4.80 2.51
CA SER A 315 -19.49 5.38 3.72
C SER A 315 -18.92 4.83 5.04
N TYR A 316 -18.25 3.67 4.99
CA TYR A 316 -17.61 2.97 6.10
C TYR A 316 -16.09 2.94 5.94
N TYR A 317 -15.51 3.94 5.28
CA TYR A 317 -14.06 4.12 5.11
C TYR A 317 -13.35 3.10 4.20
N ASN A 318 -14.07 2.27 3.44
CA ASN A 318 -13.41 1.47 2.40
C ASN A 318 -12.87 2.37 1.28
N ASP A 319 -11.70 2.01 0.74
CA ASP A 319 -11.28 2.36 -0.62
C ASP A 319 -11.09 3.86 -0.89
N HIS A 320 -10.92 4.68 0.15
CA HIS A 320 -10.75 6.13 -0.02
C HIS A 320 -9.52 6.48 -0.87
N HIS A 321 -8.39 5.80 -0.70
CA HIS A 321 -7.20 5.98 -1.54
C HIS A 321 -7.49 5.62 -3.00
N PHE A 322 -8.23 4.54 -3.26
CA PHE A 322 -8.66 4.18 -4.62
C PHE A 322 -9.55 5.26 -5.24
N HIS A 323 -10.63 5.63 -4.55
CA HIS A 323 -11.62 6.58 -5.06
C HIS A 323 -11.01 7.97 -5.24
N TYR A 324 -10.33 8.47 -4.20
CA TYR A 324 -9.84 9.84 -4.17
C TYR A 324 -8.61 10.03 -5.04
N GLY A 325 -7.81 8.97 -5.25
CA GLY A 325 -6.65 8.99 -6.14
C GLY A 325 -6.99 9.50 -7.53
N TYR A 326 -8.12 9.07 -8.11
CA TYR A 326 -8.58 9.53 -9.42
C TYR A 326 -8.92 11.03 -9.43
N PHE A 327 -9.62 11.54 -8.41
CA PHE A 327 -9.95 12.97 -8.34
C PHE A 327 -8.70 13.84 -8.13
N ILE A 328 -7.77 13.39 -7.30
CA ILE A 328 -6.50 14.09 -7.04
C ILE A 328 -5.65 14.13 -8.32
N HIS A 329 -5.56 13.00 -9.04
CA HIS A 329 -4.79 12.90 -10.26
C HIS A 329 -5.39 13.78 -11.38
N ALA A 330 -6.72 13.72 -11.57
CA ALA A 330 -7.42 14.57 -12.52
C ALA A 330 -7.22 16.07 -12.20
N ALA A 331 -7.29 16.45 -10.92
CA ALA A 331 -7.01 17.82 -10.48
C ALA A 331 -5.57 18.24 -10.77
N ALA A 332 -4.59 17.35 -10.60
CA ALA A 332 -3.19 17.63 -10.92
C ALA A 332 -3.02 17.93 -12.42
N ILE A 333 -3.62 17.13 -13.31
CA ILE A 333 -3.54 17.39 -14.77
C ILE A 333 -4.27 18.69 -15.14
N ILE A 334 -5.51 18.90 -14.67
CA ILE A 334 -6.27 20.13 -14.96
C ILE A 334 -5.49 21.36 -14.48
N GLY A 335 -4.93 21.30 -13.27
CA GLY A 335 -4.11 22.35 -12.69
C GLY A 335 -2.81 22.61 -13.45
N TYR A 336 -2.15 21.56 -13.94
CA TYR A 336 -0.95 21.67 -14.77
C TYR A 336 -1.25 22.40 -16.08
N VAL A 337 -2.27 21.96 -16.82
CA VAL A 337 -2.64 22.55 -18.11
C VAL A 337 -3.17 23.97 -17.95
N ASP A 338 -3.94 24.23 -16.88
CA ASP A 338 -4.39 25.59 -16.56
C ASP A 338 -3.23 26.54 -16.26
N LYS A 339 -2.27 26.11 -15.43
CA LYS A 339 -1.08 26.90 -15.10
C LYS A 339 -0.25 27.21 -16.35
N LYS A 340 -0.13 26.25 -17.28
CA LYS A 340 0.52 26.44 -18.59
C LYS A 340 -0.20 27.50 -19.44
N ALA A 341 -1.52 27.63 -19.28
CA ALA A 341 -2.33 28.69 -19.89
C ALA A 341 -2.38 30.00 -19.07
N GLY A 342 -1.57 30.14 -18.02
CA GLY A 342 -1.50 31.33 -17.17
C GLY A 342 -2.56 31.42 -16.07
N GLY A 343 -3.32 30.35 -15.83
CA GLY A 343 -4.36 30.30 -14.80
C GLY A 343 -3.85 29.93 -13.40
N THR A 344 -4.75 30.04 -12.42
CA THR A 344 -4.51 29.74 -11.00
C THR A 344 -5.47 28.70 -10.43
N TRP A 345 -6.18 27.95 -11.27
CA TRP A 345 -7.28 27.06 -10.88
C TRP A 345 -6.88 26.06 -9.79
N ALA A 346 -5.66 25.50 -9.87
CA ALA A 346 -5.16 24.56 -8.87
C ALA A 346 -5.16 25.17 -7.45
N LYS A 347 -4.81 26.46 -7.32
CA LYS A 347 -4.82 27.17 -6.04
C LYS A 347 -6.22 27.22 -5.44
N ASP A 348 -7.23 27.47 -6.28
CA ASP A 348 -8.63 27.55 -5.85
C ASP A 348 -9.19 26.19 -5.41
N GLN A 349 -8.65 25.09 -5.97
CA GLN A 349 -9.08 23.73 -5.61
C GLN A 349 -8.30 23.12 -4.42
N GLN A 350 -7.19 23.73 -3.98
CA GLN A 350 -6.36 23.21 -2.89
C GLN A 350 -7.14 22.82 -1.64
N PRO A 351 -8.10 23.62 -1.12
CA PRO A 351 -8.84 23.23 0.08
C PRO A 351 -9.56 21.88 -0.07
N TRP A 352 -10.19 21.64 -1.22
CA TRP A 352 -10.97 20.42 -1.47
C TRP A 352 -10.04 19.23 -1.76
N VAL A 353 -9.07 19.39 -2.66
CA VAL A 353 -8.14 18.30 -3.03
C VAL A 353 -7.25 17.90 -1.84
N ASN A 354 -6.73 18.88 -1.10
CA ASN A 354 -5.92 18.59 0.09
C ASN A 354 -6.75 17.93 1.19
N ALA A 355 -8.04 18.18 1.29
CA ALA A 355 -8.89 17.50 2.27
C ALA A 355 -9.01 16.00 1.97
N LEU A 356 -9.15 15.61 0.69
CA LEU A 356 -9.13 14.20 0.29
C LEU A 356 -7.78 13.53 0.57
N ILE A 357 -6.68 14.23 0.29
CA ILE A 357 -5.32 13.75 0.60
C ILE A 357 -5.15 13.57 2.11
N ARG A 358 -5.61 14.55 2.91
CA ARG A 358 -5.52 14.48 4.37
C ARG A 358 -6.37 13.35 4.94
N ASP A 359 -7.53 13.07 4.35
CA ASP A 359 -8.35 11.94 4.79
C ASP A 359 -7.64 10.59 4.68
N ALA A 360 -7.00 10.31 3.54
CA ALA A 360 -6.38 9.01 3.29
C ALA A 360 -4.91 8.93 3.74
N ALA A 361 -4.16 10.03 3.70
CA ALA A 361 -2.70 10.06 3.92
C ALA A 361 -2.20 11.31 4.64
N ASN A 362 -2.93 11.83 5.63
CA ASN A 362 -2.41 12.92 6.47
C ASN A 362 -1.08 12.50 7.14
N PRO A 363 0.03 13.23 6.90
CA PRO A 363 1.34 12.88 7.44
C PRO A 363 1.61 13.44 8.85
N SER A 364 0.65 14.16 9.46
CA SER A 364 0.90 14.95 10.67
C SER A 364 -0.12 14.68 11.78
N PRO A 365 0.32 14.29 13.00
CA PRO A 365 -0.57 14.20 14.16
C PRO A 365 -1.06 15.57 14.65
N GLY A 366 -0.50 16.66 14.13
CA GLY A 366 -0.95 18.02 14.44
C GLY A 366 -2.18 18.47 13.64
N ASP A 367 -2.68 17.65 12.72
CA ASP A 367 -3.95 17.91 12.04
C ASP A 367 -5.13 17.46 12.94
N PRO A 368 -5.97 18.37 13.43
CA PRO A 368 -7.07 18.01 14.33
C PRO A 368 -8.28 17.40 13.61
N TYR A 369 -8.28 17.35 12.27
CA TYR A 369 -9.42 16.92 11.46
C TYR A 369 -9.27 15.50 10.92
N PHE A 370 -8.05 15.00 10.73
CA PHE A 370 -7.82 13.72 10.07
C PHE A 370 -6.80 12.87 10.83
N PRO A 371 -7.02 11.55 10.97
CA PRO A 371 -6.04 10.65 11.55
C PRO A 371 -4.80 10.56 10.66
N VAL A 372 -3.67 10.20 11.27
CA VAL A 372 -2.40 10.04 10.56
C VAL A 372 -2.46 8.78 9.71
N PHE A 373 -2.18 8.92 8.41
CA PHE A 373 -2.11 7.83 7.42
C PHE A 373 -3.22 6.79 7.57
N ARG A 374 -4.48 7.18 7.32
CA ARG A 374 -5.64 6.28 7.44
C ARG A 374 -5.45 4.98 6.66
N MET A 375 -4.98 5.10 5.40
CA MET A 375 -4.87 3.96 4.49
C MET A 375 -3.47 3.34 4.51
N PHE A 376 -2.41 4.17 4.44
CA PHE A 376 -1.04 3.68 4.27
C PHE A 376 -0.39 3.19 5.56
N ASP A 377 0.01 1.92 5.60
CA ASP A 377 0.71 1.33 6.75
C ASP A 377 2.23 1.27 6.46
N TRP A 378 2.99 2.13 7.13
CA TRP A 378 4.46 2.20 6.99
C TRP A 378 5.22 0.96 7.46
N PHE A 379 4.61 0.10 8.27
CA PHE A 379 5.20 -1.17 8.65
C PHE A 379 4.93 -2.24 7.59
N GLN A 380 3.73 -2.26 7.00
CA GLN A 380 3.37 -3.21 5.92
C GLN A 380 3.95 -2.80 4.56
N GLY A 381 4.20 -1.50 4.38
CA GLY A 381 4.77 -0.90 3.18
C GLY A 381 3.78 -0.70 2.05
N HIS A 382 2.47 -0.78 2.31
CA HIS A 382 1.37 -0.58 1.37
C HIS A 382 0.12 -0.12 2.13
N SER A 383 -0.94 0.23 1.42
CA SER A 383 -2.22 0.61 2.03
C SER A 383 -3.09 -0.59 2.40
N TRP A 384 -4.06 -0.35 3.29
CA TRP A 384 -5.19 -1.23 3.51
C TRP A 384 -6.46 -0.57 2.99
N ALA A 385 -7.25 -1.33 2.24
CA ALA A 385 -8.47 -0.85 1.61
C ALA A 385 -9.69 -0.94 2.53
N SER A 386 -9.80 -2.01 3.31
CA SER A 386 -10.92 -2.22 4.23
C SER A 386 -10.94 -1.19 5.38
N GLY A 387 -12.07 -0.50 5.52
CA GLY A 387 -12.41 0.39 6.62
C GLY A 387 -13.10 -0.33 7.78
N LEU A 388 -14.25 0.20 8.20
CA LEU A 388 -15.00 -0.24 9.39
C LEU A 388 -15.86 -1.49 9.12
N PHE A 389 -15.24 -2.53 8.56
CA PHE A 389 -15.83 -3.85 8.37
C PHE A 389 -15.05 -4.90 9.16
N GLU A 390 -15.76 -5.69 9.95
CA GLU A 390 -15.17 -6.79 10.70
C GLU A 390 -14.91 -7.99 9.77
N GLY A 391 -13.71 -8.55 9.83
CA GLY A 391 -13.32 -9.72 9.04
C GLY A 391 -12.39 -10.64 9.82
N GLY A 392 -12.63 -11.96 9.75
CA GLY A 392 -11.80 -12.95 10.46
C GLY A 392 -10.35 -13.00 9.97
N ASP A 393 -10.12 -12.58 8.73
CA ASP A 393 -8.78 -12.54 8.11
C ASP A 393 -8.07 -11.19 8.29
N GLY A 394 -8.66 -10.26 9.05
CA GLY A 394 -8.18 -8.90 9.23
C GLY A 394 -8.46 -8.00 8.02
N ARG A 395 -7.68 -6.92 7.90
CA ARG A 395 -7.75 -5.96 6.79
C ARG A 395 -7.35 -6.60 5.46
N ASN A 396 -7.76 -5.99 4.35
CA ASN A 396 -7.39 -6.44 3.01
C ASN A 396 -7.06 -5.31 2.03
N GLU A 397 -6.36 -5.67 0.96
CA GLU A 397 -5.96 -4.84 -0.17
C GLU A 397 -5.94 -5.71 -1.44
N GLU A 398 -6.74 -5.34 -2.44
CA GLU A 398 -6.84 -6.06 -3.73
C GLU A 398 -6.12 -5.29 -4.84
N SER A 399 -6.60 -4.08 -5.14
CA SER A 399 -6.13 -3.24 -6.25
C SER A 399 -4.83 -2.52 -5.92
N SER A 400 -3.73 -3.27 -5.87
CA SER A 400 -2.39 -2.72 -5.60
C SER A 400 -2.02 -1.57 -6.55
N SER A 401 -2.59 -1.54 -7.75
CA SER A 401 -2.36 -0.48 -8.73
C SER A 401 -3.09 0.81 -8.47
N GLU A 402 -4.26 0.76 -7.83
CA GLU A 402 -4.93 1.97 -7.39
C GLU A 402 -4.25 2.57 -6.14
N ASP A 403 -3.62 1.75 -5.29
CA ASP A 403 -2.79 2.21 -4.17
C ASP A 403 -1.58 3.02 -4.64
N TYR A 404 -0.76 2.46 -5.54
CA TYR A 404 0.37 3.23 -6.07
C TYR A 404 -0.07 4.41 -6.94
N ASN A 405 -1.25 4.34 -7.59
CA ASN A 405 -1.79 5.47 -8.33
C ASN A 405 -2.17 6.64 -7.41
N PHE A 406 -2.71 6.36 -6.22
CA PHE A 406 -3.01 7.38 -5.21
C PHE A 406 -1.75 8.14 -4.77
N SER A 407 -0.65 7.42 -4.49
CA SER A 407 0.63 8.05 -4.13
C SER A 407 1.24 8.86 -5.28
N TYR A 408 1.07 8.39 -6.51
CA TYR A 408 1.45 9.14 -7.71
C TYR A 408 0.60 10.40 -7.91
N ALA A 409 -0.71 10.34 -7.64
CA ALA A 409 -1.61 11.49 -7.67
C ALA A 409 -1.18 12.57 -6.65
N ILE A 410 -0.85 12.18 -5.43
CA ILE A 410 -0.31 13.06 -4.39
C ILE A 410 0.97 13.75 -4.88
N LYS A 411 1.89 12.96 -5.45
CA LYS A 411 3.15 13.48 -5.98
C LYS A 411 2.91 14.59 -7.00
N LEU A 412 2.09 14.31 -8.01
CA LEU A 412 1.77 15.26 -9.09
C LEU A 412 1.02 16.49 -8.58
N TRP A 413 0.10 16.31 -7.64
CA TRP A 413 -0.60 17.43 -7.01
C TRP A 413 0.35 18.35 -6.23
N GLY A 414 1.26 17.76 -5.46
CA GLY A 414 2.33 18.48 -4.76
C GLY A 414 3.18 19.31 -5.73
N LYS A 415 3.58 18.74 -6.87
CA LYS A 415 4.32 19.44 -7.91
C LYS A 415 3.53 20.62 -8.50
N VAL A 416 2.28 20.39 -8.91
CA VAL A 416 1.45 21.39 -9.59
C VAL A 416 1.14 22.57 -8.68
N THR A 417 0.89 22.30 -7.40
CA THR A 417 0.65 23.32 -6.36
C THR A 417 1.92 23.96 -5.81
N GLY A 418 3.12 23.45 -6.16
CA GLY A 418 4.40 23.93 -5.64
C GLY A 418 4.69 23.48 -4.21
N ASN A 419 3.90 22.57 -3.65
CA ASN A 419 4.16 21.95 -2.36
C ASN A 419 5.12 20.77 -2.54
N LYS A 420 6.42 21.05 -2.61
CA LYS A 420 7.37 19.96 -2.83
C LYS A 420 7.38 18.95 -1.66
N ARG A 421 7.04 19.33 -0.41
CA ARG A 421 6.97 18.34 0.70
C ARG A 421 5.95 17.25 0.39
N MET A 422 4.84 17.66 -0.21
CA MET A 422 3.82 16.74 -0.71
C MET A 422 4.32 15.88 -1.88
N GLU A 423 5.06 16.48 -2.82
CA GLU A 423 5.72 15.74 -3.89
C GLU A 423 6.64 14.64 -3.32
N SER A 424 7.52 14.99 -2.36
CA SER A 424 8.50 14.07 -1.80
C SER A 424 7.92 12.95 -0.95
N TYR A 425 6.85 13.18 -0.18
CA TYR A 425 6.27 12.06 0.58
C TYR A 425 5.48 11.12 -0.34
N GLY A 426 4.87 11.62 -1.43
CA GLY A 426 4.32 10.77 -2.48
C GLY A 426 5.42 9.91 -3.14
N ASP A 427 6.58 10.49 -3.45
CA ASP A 427 7.75 9.75 -3.93
C ASP A 427 8.22 8.68 -2.94
N LEU A 428 8.25 8.99 -1.65
CA LEU A 428 8.66 8.06 -0.61
C LEU A 428 7.67 6.88 -0.48
N MET A 429 6.36 7.14 -0.47
CA MET A 429 5.33 6.09 -0.45
C MET A 429 5.48 5.16 -1.67
N LEU A 430 5.72 5.72 -2.86
CA LEU A 430 5.99 4.96 -4.08
C LEU A 430 7.25 4.09 -3.98
N ALA A 431 8.33 4.60 -3.38
CA ALA A 431 9.57 3.85 -3.21
C ALA A 431 9.40 2.67 -2.23
N VAL A 432 8.69 2.88 -1.12
CA VAL A 432 8.35 1.82 -0.17
C VAL A 432 7.46 0.75 -0.84
N MET A 433 6.42 1.16 -1.56
CA MET A 433 5.54 0.24 -2.29
C MET A 433 6.25 -0.54 -3.38
N LYS A 434 7.20 0.08 -4.10
CA LYS A 434 8.03 -0.63 -5.09
C LYS A 434 8.67 -1.86 -4.46
N ARG A 435 9.22 -1.73 -3.24
CA ARG A 435 9.89 -2.81 -2.55
C ARG A 435 8.91 -3.82 -1.96
N SER A 436 7.87 -3.35 -1.25
CA SER A 436 6.90 -4.22 -0.58
C SER A 436 6.03 -4.99 -1.57
N MET A 437 5.49 -4.34 -2.61
CA MET A 437 4.58 -4.98 -3.57
C MET A 437 5.29 -6.04 -4.42
N ASN A 438 6.55 -5.84 -4.78
CA ASN A 438 7.35 -6.86 -5.47
C ASN A 438 7.73 -8.07 -4.59
N LYS A 439 7.35 -8.05 -3.30
CA LYS A 439 7.46 -9.19 -2.39
C LYS A 439 6.11 -9.84 -2.13
N TYR A 440 5.08 -9.04 -1.85
CA TYR A 440 3.82 -9.52 -1.28
C TYR A 440 2.64 -9.54 -2.26
N PHE A 441 2.74 -8.85 -3.40
CA PHE A 441 1.66 -8.76 -4.38
C PHE A 441 2.07 -9.29 -5.75
N LEU A 442 3.31 -9.02 -6.18
CA LEU A 442 3.82 -9.35 -7.51
C LEU A 442 4.92 -10.42 -7.38
N TYR A 443 4.62 -11.63 -7.85
CA TYR A 443 5.46 -12.82 -7.66
C TYR A 443 6.31 -13.09 -8.90
N SER A 444 7.43 -12.38 -9.00
CA SER A 444 8.50 -12.76 -9.94
C SER A 444 8.96 -14.19 -9.65
N SER A 445 9.44 -14.92 -10.66
CA SER A 445 9.86 -16.32 -10.52
C SER A 445 10.97 -16.55 -9.48
N ASN A 446 11.71 -15.51 -9.11
CA ASN A 446 12.74 -15.54 -8.07
C ASN A 446 12.25 -15.05 -6.69
N ASN A 447 10.95 -14.80 -6.51
CA ASN A 447 10.39 -14.42 -5.22
C ASN A 447 10.60 -15.58 -4.23
N ASN A 448 11.24 -15.25 -3.12
CA ASN A 448 11.62 -16.17 -2.05
C ASN A 448 10.92 -15.84 -0.72
N VAL A 449 9.92 -14.96 -0.76
CA VAL A 449 9.15 -14.50 0.39
C VAL A 449 7.87 -15.31 0.53
N GLU A 450 7.15 -15.46 -0.58
CA GLU A 450 5.89 -16.21 -0.60
C GLU A 450 6.10 -17.72 -0.82
N PRO A 451 5.14 -18.57 -0.39
CA PRO A 451 5.23 -20.00 -0.60
C PRO A 451 5.41 -20.37 -2.08
N SER A 452 6.24 -21.37 -2.37
CA SER A 452 6.60 -21.77 -3.75
C SER A 452 5.39 -22.12 -4.62
N ASN A 453 4.32 -22.66 -4.01
CA ASN A 453 3.07 -22.99 -4.70
C ASN A 453 2.20 -21.76 -5.03
N PHE A 454 2.49 -20.58 -4.50
CA PHE A 454 1.82 -19.32 -4.83
C PHE A 454 2.52 -18.58 -5.97
N ILE A 455 3.84 -18.75 -6.13
CA ILE A 455 4.65 -17.98 -7.09
C ILE A 455 4.13 -18.12 -8.54
N GLY A 456 3.61 -19.30 -8.90
CA GLY A 456 3.04 -19.56 -10.22
C GLY A 456 1.82 -18.68 -10.56
N ASN A 457 1.10 -18.17 -9.55
CA ASN A 457 -0.05 -17.29 -9.75
C ASN A 457 0.35 -15.90 -10.27
N LYS A 458 1.63 -15.52 -10.10
CA LYS A 458 2.22 -14.21 -10.44
C LYS A 458 1.68 -13.01 -9.69
N VAL A 459 0.45 -13.06 -9.19
CA VAL A 459 -0.14 -12.04 -8.34
C VAL A 459 -0.84 -12.64 -7.12
N SER A 460 -1.01 -11.84 -6.07
CA SER A 460 -1.70 -12.25 -4.84
C SER A 460 -3.19 -12.54 -5.04
N GLY A 461 -3.85 -11.82 -5.95
CA GLY A 461 -5.28 -11.55 -5.81
C GLY A 461 -5.49 -10.64 -4.60
N ILE A 462 -6.43 -10.98 -3.72
CA ILE A 462 -6.70 -10.21 -2.51
C ILE A 462 -5.70 -10.61 -1.40
N LEU A 463 -4.88 -9.66 -0.96
CA LEU A 463 -4.00 -9.82 0.20
C LEU A 463 -4.76 -9.40 1.47
N PHE A 464 -4.83 -10.30 2.46
CA PHE A 464 -5.41 -9.98 3.79
C PHE A 464 -4.30 -9.77 4.82
N GLU A 465 -4.60 -9.62 6.11
CA GLU A 465 -3.59 -9.72 7.17
C GLU A 465 -3.25 -11.17 7.50
N ASN A 466 -4.22 -12.09 7.39
CA ASN A 466 -4.06 -13.50 7.80
C ASN A 466 -4.13 -14.52 6.66
N LYS A 467 -4.36 -14.10 5.41
CA LYS A 467 -4.35 -14.99 4.24
C LYS A 467 -3.96 -14.27 2.95
N ILE A 468 -3.81 -15.06 1.89
CA ILE A 468 -3.67 -14.59 0.51
C ILE A 468 -4.70 -15.37 -0.31
N ALA A 469 -5.53 -14.67 -1.09
CA ALA A 469 -6.60 -15.28 -1.87
C ALA A 469 -6.48 -14.91 -3.35
N TYR A 470 -6.06 -15.87 -4.18
CA TYR A 470 -5.98 -15.71 -5.64
C TYR A 470 -7.38 -15.74 -6.28
N THR A 471 -8.11 -14.65 -6.10
CA THR A 471 -9.47 -14.40 -6.59
C THR A 471 -9.71 -12.90 -6.63
N THR A 472 -10.88 -12.47 -7.10
CA THR A 472 -11.39 -11.11 -6.91
C THR A 472 -12.75 -11.10 -6.21
N TYR A 473 -13.21 -9.93 -5.78
CA TYR A 473 -14.57 -9.75 -5.24
C TYR A 473 -15.69 -9.92 -6.29
N PHE A 474 -15.35 -9.87 -7.58
CA PHE A 474 -16.30 -9.84 -8.70
C PHE A 474 -16.12 -10.99 -9.71
N GLY A 475 -15.28 -11.97 -9.39
CA GLY A 475 -15.13 -13.19 -10.17
C GLY A 475 -13.90 -14.02 -9.78
N ASN A 476 -13.89 -15.27 -10.22
CA ASN A 476 -12.81 -16.22 -9.96
C ASN A 476 -11.91 -16.40 -11.20
N PRO A 477 -10.64 -16.77 -10.99
CA PRO A 477 -9.66 -16.90 -12.08
C PRO A 477 -9.90 -18.10 -13.00
N ASP A 478 -10.69 -19.09 -12.59
CA ASP A 478 -11.02 -20.25 -13.43
C ASP A 478 -11.93 -19.86 -14.60
N THR A 479 -12.79 -18.85 -14.40
CA THR A 479 -13.74 -18.37 -15.41
C THR A 479 -13.28 -17.08 -16.07
N ASN A 480 -12.75 -16.14 -15.29
CA ASN A 480 -12.33 -14.82 -15.74
C ASN A 480 -10.91 -14.54 -15.23
N PRO A 481 -9.89 -15.25 -15.73
CA PRO A 481 -8.50 -15.07 -15.30
C PRO A 481 -8.00 -13.63 -15.51
N GLU A 482 -8.58 -12.89 -16.45
CA GLU A 482 -8.28 -11.48 -16.66
C GLU A 482 -8.60 -10.59 -15.46
N TYR A 483 -9.54 -10.97 -14.59
CA TYR A 483 -9.92 -10.15 -13.43
C TYR A 483 -8.81 -10.11 -12.39
N VAL A 484 -8.31 -11.27 -11.96
CA VAL A 484 -7.30 -11.37 -10.91
C VAL A 484 -5.97 -10.75 -11.33
N HIS A 485 -5.63 -10.78 -12.62
CA HIS A 485 -4.42 -10.13 -13.13
C HIS A 485 -4.63 -8.64 -13.39
N GLY A 486 -5.71 -8.29 -14.10
CA GLY A 486 -5.99 -6.93 -14.54
C GLY A 486 -6.21 -5.96 -13.38
N ILE A 487 -6.74 -6.43 -12.24
CA ILE A 487 -6.99 -5.57 -11.08
C ILE A 487 -5.69 -5.00 -10.48
N HIS A 488 -4.56 -5.69 -10.65
CA HIS A 488 -3.24 -5.19 -10.25
C HIS A 488 -2.56 -4.33 -11.32
N MET A 489 -3.22 -4.06 -12.45
CA MET A 489 -2.69 -3.29 -13.58
C MET A 489 -3.34 -1.92 -13.71
N LEU A 490 -4.65 -1.84 -13.51
CA LEU A 490 -5.41 -0.61 -13.75
C LEU A 490 -5.30 0.38 -12.57
N PRO A 491 -5.20 1.70 -12.81
CA PRO A 491 -4.93 2.33 -14.10
C PRO A 491 -3.45 2.17 -14.50
N ILE A 492 -3.19 2.03 -15.81
CA ILE A 492 -1.82 2.09 -16.33
C ILE A 492 -1.43 3.55 -16.56
N THR A 493 -0.48 4.02 -15.75
CA THR A 493 0.02 5.38 -15.70
C THR A 493 1.56 5.36 -15.80
N PRO A 494 2.24 6.52 -15.92
CA PRO A 494 3.70 6.55 -15.93
C PRO A 494 4.38 5.90 -14.72
N VAL A 495 3.70 5.84 -13.56
CA VAL A 495 4.26 5.18 -12.38
C VAL A 495 4.18 3.65 -12.43
N SER A 496 3.33 3.07 -13.28
CA SER A 496 3.11 1.62 -13.30
C SER A 496 4.39 0.83 -13.49
N SER A 497 5.32 1.28 -14.36
CA SER A 497 6.62 0.62 -14.57
C SER A 497 7.54 0.66 -13.34
N LEU A 498 7.36 1.62 -12.41
CA LEU A 498 8.14 1.67 -11.18
C LEU A 498 7.89 0.43 -10.33
N ILE A 499 6.63 -0.02 -10.28
CA ILE A 499 6.16 -1.14 -9.47
C ILE A 499 6.14 -2.44 -10.29
N ARG A 500 5.52 -2.41 -11.48
CA ARG A 500 5.42 -3.51 -12.45
C ARG A 500 6.58 -3.43 -13.45
N GLY A 501 7.79 -3.78 -13.01
CA GLY A 501 8.98 -3.76 -13.86
C GLY A 501 8.87 -4.69 -15.08
N SER A 502 9.56 -4.36 -16.19
CA SER A 502 9.42 -5.07 -17.46
C SER A 502 9.67 -6.58 -17.36
N GLY A 503 10.64 -7.00 -16.54
CA GLY A 503 10.95 -8.41 -16.29
C GLY A 503 9.76 -9.16 -15.71
N PHE A 504 9.13 -8.62 -14.66
CA PHE A 504 7.93 -9.20 -14.06
C PHE A 504 6.77 -9.24 -15.07
N VAL A 505 6.51 -8.13 -15.77
CA VAL A 505 5.40 -8.05 -16.74
C VAL A 505 5.59 -9.06 -17.86
N LYS A 506 6.82 -9.24 -18.35
CA LYS A 506 7.15 -10.26 -19.36
C LYS A 506 6.92 -11.68 -18.83
N GLU A 507 7.32 -11.97 -17.59
CA GLU A 507 7.07 -13.27 -16.97
C GLU A 507 5.57 -13.56 -16.82
N GLU A 508 4.82 -12.62 -16.26
CA GLU A 508 3.36 -12.73 -16.09
C GLU A 508 2.68 -12.92 -17.45
N TRP A 509 3.07 -12.15 -18.45
CA TRP A 509 2.52 -12.27 -19.80
C TRP A 509 2.73 -13.67 -20.39
N ASN A 510 3.97 -14.15 -20.34
CA ASN A 510 4.34 -15.44 -20.93
C ASN A 510 3.74 -16.62 -20.16
N GLN A 511 3.64 -16.53 -18.84
CA GLN A 511 3.21 -17.64 -18.00
C GLN A 511 1.70 -17.66 -17.73
N GLN A 512 1.01 -16.52 -17.82
CA GLN A 512 -0.41 -16.39 -17.54
C GLN A 512 -1.17 -15.74 -18.70
N ILE A 513 -0.96 -14.44 -18.95
CA ILE A 513 -1.86 -13.63 -19.80
C ILE A 513 -2.01 -14.16 -21.22
N SER A 514 -0.91 -14.58 -21.85
CA SER A 514 -0.90 -15.09 -23.23
C SER A 514 -1.77 -16.33 -23.45
N LYS A 515 -2.10 -17.08 -22.38
CA LYS A 515 -2.93 -18.30 -22.46
C LYS A 515 -4.42 -18.01 -22.64
N PHE A 516 -4.89 -16.83 -22.21
CA PHE A 516 -6.31 -16.49 -22.21
C PHE A 516 -6.65 -15.21 -22.98
N ILE A 517 -5.70 -14.31 -23.23
CA ILE A 517 -5.95 -12.98 -23.84
C ILE A 517 -6.74 -13.02 -25.15
N SER A 518 -6.59 -14.07 -25.98
CA SER A 518 -7.32 -14.22 -27.24
C SER A 518 -8.81 -14.47 -27.06
N LYS A 519 -9.25 -14.86 -25.86
CA LYS A 519 -10.65 -15.14 -25.50
C LYS A 519 -11.32 -13.97 -24.76
N VAL A 520 -10.54 -12.98 -24.33
CA VAL A 520 -11.06 -11.81 -23.58
C VAL A 520 -11.61 -10.78 -24.57
N ASN A 521 -12.91 -10.50 -24.47
CA ASN A 521 -13.61 -9.51 -25.29
C ASN A 521 -14.38 -8.52 -24.40
N SER A 522 -13.62 -7.78 -23.60
CA SER A 522 -14.15 -6.82 -22.62
C SER A 522 -13.12 -5.71 -22.37
N GLY A 523 -13.45 -4.75 -21.50
CA GLY A 523 -12.54 -3.66 -21.13
C GLY A 523 -11.19 -4.13 -20.57
N TRP A 524 -11.14 -5.35 -20.03
CA TRP A 524 -9.92 -5.98 -19.57
C TRP A 524 -8.90 -6.22 -20.69
N THR A 525 -9.35 -6.42 -21.93
CA THR A 525 -8.44 -6.59 -23.09
C THR A 525 -7.52 -5.37 -23.24
N GLY A 526 -8.07 -4.15 -23.13
CA GLY A 526 -7.30 -2.92 -23.20
C GLY A 526 -6.36 -2.73 -22.02
N ILE A 527 -6.78 -3.10 -20.81
CA ILE A 527 -5.92 -3.05 -19.62
C ILE A 527 -4.70 -3.96 -19.78
N LEU A 528 -4.94 -5.23 -20.13
CA LEU A 528 -3.88 -6.23 -20.35
C LEU A 528 -2.93 -5.78 -21.47
N ARG A 529 -3.47 -5.27 -22.58
CA ARG A 529 -2.68 -4.79 -23.72
C ARG A 529 -1.91 -3.52 -23.43
N LEU A 530 -2.37 -2.65 -22.54
CA LEU A 530 -1.61 -1.47 -22.14
C LEU A 530 -0.51 -1.84 -21.14
N ASN A 531 -0.77 -2.77 -20.21
CA ASN A 531 0.26 -3.37 -19.36
C ASN A 531 1.38 -4.03 -20.20
N GLN A 532 1.05 -4.64 -21.34
CA GLN A 532 2.04 -5.17 -22.28
C GLN A 532 3.07 -4.11 -22.71
N ALA A 533 2.70 -2.83 -22.77
CA ALA A 533 3.61 -1.76 -23.15
C ALA A 533 4.81 -1.58 -22.20
N LEU A 534 4.70 -2.08 -20.96
CA LEU A 534 5.77 -2.02 -19.97
C LEU A 534 6.97 -2.93 -20.30
N TYR A 535 6.83 -3.88 -21.24
CA TYR A 535 7.95 -4.70 -21.73
C TYR A 535 7.99 -4.84 -23.28
N ASP A 536 6.83 -4.78 -23.95
CA ASP A 536 6.68 -4.85 -25.40
C ASP A 536 5.69 -3.78 -25.89
N ALA A 537 6.20 -2.55 -25.91
CA ALA A 537 5.49 -1.37 -26.37
C ALA A 537 5.06 -1.46 -27.84
N LYS A 538 5.79 -2.20 -28.67
CA LYS A 538 5.45 -2.38 -30.09
C LYS A 538 4.17 -3.21 -30.27
N SER A 539 4.07 -4.35 -29.60
CA SER A 539 2.86 -5.17 -29.64
C SER A 539 1.64 -4.45 -29.05
N SER A 540 1.83 -3.71 -27.96
CA SER A 540 0.78 -2.87 -27.38
C SER A 540 0.32 -1.78 -28.36
N TYR A 541 1.26 -1.06 -28.96
CA TYR A 541 0.94 -0.03 -29.95
C TYR A 541 0.17 -0.60 -31.14
N ASN A 542 0.64 -1.72 -31.70
CA ASN A 542 -0.04 -2.39 -32.82
C ASN A 542 -1.49 -2.78 -32.48
N PHE A 543 -1.77 -3.20 -31.24
CA PHE A 543 -3.13 -3.48 -30.79
C PHE A 543 -3.97 -2.20 -30.78
N PHE A 544 -3.50 -1.13 -30.14
CA PHE A 544 -4.24 0.14 -30.07
C PHE A 544 -4.34 0.85 -31.42
N SER A 545 -3.40 0.65 -32.34
CA SER A 545 -3.40 1.25 -33.68
C SER A 545 -4.11 0.41 -34.73
N SER A 546 -4.66 -0.76 -34.35
CA SER A 546 -5.35 -1.66 -35.27
C SER A 546 -6.52 -0.97 -35.98
N SER A 547 -6.67 -1.27 -37.27
CA SER A 547 -7.84 -0.89 -38.07
C SER A 547 -9.09 -1.67 -37.67
N SER A 548 -8.92 -2.87 -37.12
CA SER A 548 -10.01 -3.74 -36.62
C SER A 548 -10.35 -3.45 -35.15
N TRP A 549 -10.36 -2.17 -34.77
CA TRP A 549 -10.58 -1.73 -33.40
C TRP A 549 -12.04 -1.91 -32.95
N SER A 550 -12.23 -2.30 -31.69
CA SER A 550 -13.53 -2.36 -31.02
C SER A 550 -13.51 -1.53 -29.73
N ASP A 551 -14.53 -0.70 -29.53
CA ASP A 551 -14.67 0.11 -28.31
C ASP A 551 -14.96 -0.76 -27.07
N ASN A 552 -15.39 -2.02 -27.24
CA ASN A 552 -15.56 -2.99 -26.16
C ASN A 552 -14.25 -3.35 -25.43
N TYR A 553 -13.09 -3.04 -26.01
CA TYR A 553 -11.79 -3.31 -25.40
C TYR A 553 -11.38 -2.27 -24.35
N LEU A 554 -12.14 -1.19 -24.17
CA LEU A 554 -11.82 -0.16 -23.19
C LEU A 554 -12.58 -0.36 -21.89
N ASP A 555 -11.84 -0.41 -20.79
CA ASP A 555 -12.39 -0.10 -19.47
C ASP A 555 -12.93 1.34 -19.44
N ASN A 556 -13.91 1.60 -18.58
CA ASN A 556 -14.53 2.94 -18.51
C ASN A 556 -13.55 4.03 -18.06
N GLY A 557 -12.50 3.68 -17.31
CA GLY A 557 -11.38 4.54 -16.93
C GLY A 557 -10.25 4.61 -17.97
N GLN A 558 -10.35 3.89 -19.10
CA GLN A 558 -9.32 3.85 -20.14
C GLN A 558 -9.76 4.57 -21.42
N SER A 559 -8.81 5.26 -22.07
CA SER A 559 -9.00 5.81 -23.41
C SER A 559 -8.06 5.15 -24.42
N ARG A 560 -8.53 5.01 -25.66
CA ARG A 560 -7.65 4.59 -26.77
C ARG A 560 -6.60 5.66 -27.05
N THR A 561 -6.95 6.93 -26.86
CA THR A 561 -6.02 8.08 -26.95
C THR A 561 -4.80 7.88 -26.05
N TRP A 562 -5.00 7.54 -24.78
CA TRP A 562 -3.90 7.27 -23.87
C TRP A 562 -3.15 5.98 -24.23
N GLY A 563 -3.87 4.91 -24.57
CA GLY A 563 -3.26 3.64 -24.99
C GLY A 563 -2.30 3.80 -26.17
N LEU A 564 -2.71 4.54 -27.21
CA LEU A 564 -1.86 4.90 -28.35
C LEU A 564 -0.68 5.79 -27.94
N THR A 565 -0.93 6.81 -27.13
CA THR A 565 0.09 7.78 -26.73
C THR A 565 1.18 7.11 -25.90
N PHE A 566 0.79 6.33 -24.90
CA PHE A 566 1.69 5.66 -23.97
C PHE A 566 2.56 4.63 -24.68
N SER A 567 1.92 3.70 -25.41
CA SER A 567 2.64 2.64 -26.13
C SER A 567 3.54 3.17 -27.25
N ALA A 568 3.09 4.14 -28.05
CA ALA A 568 3.93 4.75 -29.09
C ALA A 568 5.12 5.52 -28.52
N GLY A 569 4.89 6.29 -27.45
CA GLY A 569 5.92 7.10 -26.81
C GLY A 569 7.06 6.25 -26.26
N ILE A 570 6.71 5.15 -25.59
CA ILE A 570 7.68 4.17 -25.09
C ILE A 570 8.36 3.43 -26.25
N MET A 571 7.57 2.93 -27.22
CA MET A 571 8.10 2.19 -28.37
C MET A 571 9.20 2.98 -29.10
N ASN A 572 8.95 4.26 -29.36
CA ASN A 572 9.91 5.10 -30.09
C ASN A 572 11.13 5.49 -29.23
N ALA A 573 10.98 5.62 -27.91
CA ALA A 573 12.12 5.89 -27.03
C ALA A 573 13.05 4.67 -26.87
N LEU A 574 12.50 3.46 -26.98
CA LEU A 574 13.25 2.21 -26.84
C LEU A 574 13.80 1.68 -28.17
N ALA A 575 13.30 2.16 -29.31
CA ALA A 575 13.91 1.95 -30.62
C ALA A 575 15.30 2.61 -30.69
#